data_AF-A0A0L8GVJ7-F1
#
_entry.id   AF-A0A0L8GVJ7-F1
#
_cell.length_a   1.000
_cell.length_b   1.000
_cell.length_c   1.000
_cell.angle_alpha   90.00
_cell.angle_beta   90.00
_cell.angle_gamma   90.00
#
_symmetry.space_group_name_H-M   'P 1'
#
loop_
_entity.id
_entity.type
_entity.pdbx_description
1 polymer ?
#
loop_
_entity_poly.entity_id
_entity_poly.type
_entity_poly.pdbx_seq_one_letter_code
_entity_poly.pdbx_strand_id
1 'polypeptide(L)' 'EVGKEMYIVNRGRLQVVADNGKTVLATLKPGSYFGEISILNMGTAGNRRTASVRSVGYSDLFCLSKQDLWDVLKEYPAAR' A
#
# COMPACT_ATOMS: atom_id res chain seq x y z
N GLU A 1 -3.83 0.62 -13.09
CA GLU A 1 -2.54 -0.07 -12.86
C GLU A 1 -2.77 -1.13 -11.80
N VAL A 2 -2.44 -2.38 -12.06
CA VAL A 2 -2.60 -3.49 -11.09
C VAL A 2 -1.48 -3.35 -10.06
N GLY A 3 -1.83 -3.13 -8.78
CA GLY A 3 -0.82 -3.12 -7.73
C GLY A 3 -0.24 -4.52 -7.52
N LYS A 4 1.08 -4.60 -7.35
CA LYS A 4 1.80 -5.87 -7.11
C LYS A 4 2.53 -5.87 -5.77
N GLU A 5 2.50 -4.74 -5.08
CA GLU A 5 3.33 -4.42 -3.94
C GLU A 5 2.52 -3.60 -2.94
N MET A 6 2.86 -3.75 -1.66
CA MET A 6 2.41 -2.88 -0.59
C MET A 6 3.63 -2.22 0.04
N TYR A 7 3.41 -1.06 0.64
CA TYR A 7 4.48 -0.28 1.23
C TYR A 7 4.17 0.02 2.69
N ILE A 8 5.22 -0.02 3.52
CA ILE A 8 5.17 0.36 4.93
C ILE A 8 6.06 1.58 5.11
N VAL A 9 5.54 2.60 5.79
CA VAL A 9 6.26 3.85 6.03
C VAL A 9 7.24 3.65 7.18
N ASN A 10 8.55 3.68 6.88
CA ASN A 10 9.59 3.63 7.90
C ASN A 10 9.91 5.04 8.42
N ARG A 11 10.10 6.01 7.52
CA ARG A 11 10.37 7.42 7.84
C ARG A 11 9.71 8.35 6.83
N GLY A 12 9.46 9.59 7.25
CA GLY A 12 8.85 10.62 6.41
C GLY A 12 7.33 10.69 6.53
N ARG A 13 6.69 11.36 5.58
CA ARG A 13 5.23 11.55 5.53
C ARG A 13 4.74 11.43 4.10
N LEU A 14 3.66 10.68 3.92
CA LEU A 14 2.98 10.53 2.64
C LEU A 14 1.58 11.11 2.71
N GLN A 15 1.07 11.54 1.58
CA GLN A 15 -0.31 12.00 1.43
C GLN A 15 -1.02 11.12 0.42
N VAL A 16 -2.19 10.62 0.83
CA VAL A 16 -3.17 10.05 -0.08
C VAL A 16 -3.94 11.22 -0.69
N VAL A 17 -3.89 11.37 -2.00
CA VAL A 17 -4.54 12.44 -2.76
C VAL A 17 -5.62 11.86 -3.67
N ALA A 18 -6.73 12.59 -3.81
CA ALA A 18 -7.78 12.27 -4.76
C ALA A 18 -7.27 12.42 -6.21
N ASP A 19 -8.07 11.96 -7.17
CA ASP A 19 -7.74 11.98 -8.60
C ASP A 19 -7.42 13.38 -9.16
N ASN A 20 -7.89 14.44 -8.48
CA ASN A 20 -7.58 15.83 -8.83
C ASN A 20 -6.15 16.27 -8.43
N GLY A 21 -5.38 15.43 -7.71
CA GLY A 21 -4.03 15.69 -7.24
C GLY A 21 -3.87 16.80 -6.18
N LYS A 22 -4.98 17.42 -5.77
CA LYS A 22 -5.01 18.58 -4.86
C LYS A 22 -5.63 18.25 -3.51
N THR A 23 -6.74 17.52 -3.51
CA THR A 23 -7.45 17.16 -2.29
C THR A 23 -6.69 16.06 -1.57
N VAL A 24 -6.17 16.37 -0.38
CA VAL A 24 -5.55 15.40 0.52
C VAL A 24 -6.65 14.65 1.26
N LEU A 25 -6.76 13.35 1.04
CA LEU A 25 -7.71 12.45 1.67
C LEU A 25 -7.19 11.97 3.03
N ALA A 26 -5.88 11.69 3.11
CA ALA A 26 -5.23 11.24 4.35
C ALA A 26 -3.74 11.58 4.34
N THR A 27 -3.13 11.62 5.52
CA THR A 27 -1.66 11.72 5.70
C THR A 27 -1.16 10.50 6.46
N LEU A 28 -0.28 9.74 5.83
CA LEU A 28 0.36 8.55 6.39
C LEU A 28 1.66 8.94 7.10
N LYS A 29 1.89 8.32 8.25
CA LYS A 29 3.04 8.56 9.15
C LYS A 29 3.85 7.26 9.30
N PRO A 30 5.06 7.31 9.88
CA PRO A 30 5.81 6.09 10.20
C PRO A 30 4.94 5.05 10.93
N GLY A 31 5.02 3.79 10.50
CA GLY A 31 4.17 2.68 10.95
C GLY A 31 2.86 2.50 10.16
N SER A 32 2.46 3.46 9.33
CA SER A 32 1.34 3.30 8.40
C SER A 32 1.74 2.41 7.20
N TYR A 33 0.76 1.80 6.53
CA TYR A 33 0.97 1.03 5.31
C TYR A 33 -0.10 1.36 4.27
N PHE A 34 0.17 1.05 3.00
CA PHE A 34 -0.77 1.23 1.89
C PHE A 34 -0.47 0.26 0.73
N GLY A 35 -1.46 0.01 -0.12
CA GLY A 35 -1.35 -0.92 -1.26
C GLY A 35 -1.82 -2.35 -0.95
N GLU A 36 -2.34 -2.56 0.26
CA GLU A 36 -2.83 -3.83 0.80
C GLU A 36 -3.95 -4.47 -0.04
N ILE A 37 -4.84 -3.64 -0.60
CA ILE A 37 -5.94 -4.09 -1.47
C ILE A 37 -5.42 -4.87 -2.68
N SER A 38 -4.26 -4.47 -3.21
CA SER A 38 -3.67 -5.08 -4.40
C SER A 38 -3.05 -6.46 -4.13
N ILE A 39 -2.63 -6.70 -2.89
CA ILE A 39 -2.00 -7.96 -2.48
C ILE A 39 -3.02 -8.95 -1.93
N LEU A 40 -3.93 -8.50 -1.06
CA LEU A 40 -4.82 -9.36 -0.29
C LEU A 40 -6.07 -9.82 -1.06
N ASN A 41 -6.27 -9.40 -2.31
CA ASN A 41 -7.43 -9.77 -3.15
C ASN A 41 -8.79 -9.62 -2.39
N MET A 42 -8.86 -8.72 -1.40
CA MET A 42 -10.06 -8.48 -0.61
C MET A 42 -11.06 -7.64 -1.43
N GLY A 43 -11.84 -8.33 -2.27
CA GLY A 43 -13.10 -7.82 -2.79
C GLY A 43 -13.30 -7.90 -4.29
N THR A 44 -14.57 -8.12 -4.65
CA THR A 44 -15.20 -7.97 -5.97
C THR A 44 -15.08 -6.55 -6.56
N ALA A 45 -14.48 -5.61 -5.84
CA ALA A 45 -14.14 -4.26 -6.28
C ALA A 45 -12.76 -4.28 -6.96
N GLY A 46 -12.74 -4.66 -8.24
CA GLY A 46 -11.52 -4.91 -9.00
C GLY A 46 -10.48 -3.80 -8.85
N ASN A 47 -9.25 -4.20 -8.48
CA ASN A 47 -7.90 -3.69 -8.82
C ASN A 47 -7.66 -2.20 -9.15
N ARG A 48 -8.60 -1.30 -8.88
CA ARG A 48 -8.57 0.09 -9.28
C ARG A 48 -8.07 0.90 -8.11
N ARG A 49 -6.87 1.46 -8.26
CA ARG A 49 -6.35 2.47 -7.34
C ARG A 49 -7.37 3.61 -7.25
N THR A 50 -8.01 3.77 -6.10
CA THR A 50 -9.03 4.81 -5.83
C THR A 50 -8.43 6.12 -5.31
N ALA A 51 -7.11 6.16 -5.11
CA ALA A 51 -6.37 7.33 -4.72
C ALA A 51 -4.90 7.19 -5.11
N SER A 52 -4.23 8.32 -5.30
CA SER A 52 -2.78 8.36 -5.53
C SER A 52 -2.05 8.65 -4.22
N VAL A 53 -0.84 8.12 -4.04
CA VAL A 53 0.00 8.40 -2.87
C VAL A 53 1.21 9.19 -3.33
N ARG A 54 1.50 10.31 -2.66
CA ARG A 54 2.69 11.12 -2.91
C ARG A 54 3.47 11.36 -1.64
N SER A 55 4.79 11.45 -1.74
CA SER A 55 5.61 11.86 -0.61
C SER A 55 5.55 13.37 -0.42
N VAL A 56 5.51 13.82 0.84
CA VAL A 56 5.59 15.26 1.18
C VAL A 56 7.05 15.75 1.15
N GLY A 57 8.00 14.85 1.41
CA GLY A 57 9.44 15.13 1.39
C GLY A 57 10.24 13.84 1.22
N TYR A 58 11.48 13.79 1.71
CA TYR A 58 12.22 12.53 1.77
C TYR A 58 11.51 11.53 2.69
N SER A 59 11.26 10.33 2.18
CA SER A 59 10.58 9.26 2.91
C SER A 59 11.27 7.93 2.61
N ASP A 60 11.39 7.10 3.64
CA ASP A 60 11.91 5.75 3.54
C ASP A 60 10.75 4.77 3.67
N LEU A 61 10.62 3.86 2.71
CA LEU A 61 9.55 2.88 2.64
C LEU A 61 10.14 1.47 2.57
N PHE A 62 9.52 0.53 3.27
CA PHE A 62 9.69 -0.89 2.99
C PHE A 62 8.70 -1.30 1.91
N CYS A 63 9.16 -2.08 0.94
CA CYS A 63 8.32 -2.70 -0.08
C CYS A 63 8.15 -4.18 0.26
N LEU A 64 6.91 -4.67 0.21
CA LEU A 64 6.60 -6.09 0.26
C LEU A 64 5.89 -6.48 -1.03
N SER A 65 6.48 -7.42 -1.78
CA SER A 65 5.88 -7.92 -2.99
C SER A 65 4.77 -8.93 -2.68
N LYS A 66 3.79 -9.02 -3.59
CA LYS A 66 2.74 -10.04 -3.50
C LYS A 66 3.33 -11.44 -3.44
N GLN A 67 4.35 -11.73 -4.25
CA GLN A 67 4.96 -13.05 -4.33
C GLN A 67 5.58 -13.46 -2.99
N ASP A 68 6.39 -12.58 -2.40
CA ASP A 68 7.06 -12.85 -1.13
C ASP A 68 6.05 -13.10 -0.01
N LEU A 69 4.96 -12.32 0.04
CA LEU A 69 3.90 -12.56 1.01
C LEU A 69 3.25 -13.94 0.80
N TRP A 70 2.87 -14.30 -0.42
CA TRP A 70 2.24 -15.60 -0.70
C TRP A 70 3.16 -16.78 -0.40
N ASP A 71 4.47 -16.62 -0.61
CA ASP A 71 5.43 -17.67 -0.29
C ASP A 71 5.54 -17.87 1.22
N VAL A 72 5.62 -16.80 2.01
CA VAL A 72 5.61 -16.89 3.48
C VAL A 72 4.29 -17.47 4.01
N LEU A 73 3.15 -17.12 3.42
CA LEU A 73 1.85 -17.66 3.83
C LEU A 73 1.69 -19.16 3.57
N LYS A 74 2.49 -19.77 2.69
CA LYS A 74 2.55 -21.24 2.53
C LYS A 74 3.16 -21.91 3.75
N GLU A 75 4.14 -21.26 4.39
CA GLU A 75 4.81 -21.77 5.59
C GLU A 75 3.98 -21.56 6.86
N TYR A 76 3.12 -20.53 6.88
CA TYR A 76 2.23 -20.20 7.99
C TYR A 76 0.75 -20.28 7.57
N PRO A 77 0.21 -21.49 7.31
CA PRO A 77 -1.13 -21.65 6.77
C PRO A 77 -2.26 -21.16 7.68
N ALA A 78 -2.02 -21.03 9.00
CA ALA A 78 -2.97 -20.45 9.95
C ALA A 78 -3.14 -18.93 9.82
N ALA A 79 -2.22 -18.24 9.14
CA ALA A 79 -2.23 -16.79 8.92
C ALA A 79 -2.74 -16.38 7.52
N ARG A 80 -3.19 -17.37 6.72
CA ARG A 80 -3.73 -17.17 5.37
C ARG A 80 -5.13 -16.56 5.38
#